data_AF-A0A3B8I8N7-F1
#
_entry.id   AF-A0A3B8I8N7-F1
#
_cell.length_a   1.000
_cell.length_b   1.000
_cell.length_c   1.000
_cell.angle_alpha   90.00
_cell.angle_beta   90.00
_cell.angle_gamma   90.00
#
_symmetry.space_group_name_H-M   'P 1'
#
loop_
_entity.id
_entity.type
_entity.pdbx_description
1 polymer ?
#
loop_
_entity_poly.entity_id
_entity_poly.type
_entity_poly.pdbx_seq_one_letter_code
_entity_poly.pdbx_strand_id
1 'polypeptide(L)' 'MIATVDYFDKQTLGMLYNQPVPGFAGAIGGAANIGDVRNTGWEFMLQYRQQLENMAFSVGVNGTHVRNTVVSLGNGE' A
#
# COMPACT_ATOMS: atom_id res chain seq x y z
N MET A 1 9.23 20.74 17.71
CA MET A 1 8.14 20.23 16.85
C MET A 1 8.78 19.57 15.65
N ILE A 2 8.29 18.40 15.24
CA ILE A 2 8.73 17.70 14.03
C ILE A 2 7.48 17.49 13.18
N ALA A 3 7.56 17.80 11.89
CA ALA A 3 6.51 17.52 10.93
C ALA A 3 7.14 16.80 9.75
N THR A 4 6.50 15.73 9.29
CA THR A 4 6.91 14.92 8.15
C THR A 4 5.72 14.79 7.22
N VAL A 5 5.95 15.00 5.93
CA VAL A 5 4.96 14.74 4.88
C VAL A 5 5.68 13.99 3.77
N ASP A 6 5.20 12.80 3.49
CA ASP A 6 5.77 11.91 2.50
C ASP A 6 4.72 11.62 1.42
N TYR A 7 5.15 11.67 0.16
CA TYR A 7 4.38 11.14 -0.97
C TYR A 7 5.01 9.84 -1.42
N PHE A 8 4.19 8.82 -1.65
CA PHE A 8 4.66 7.54 -2.17
C PHE A 8 3.89 7.14 -3.43
N ASP A 9 4.64 6.62 -4.41
CA ASP A 9 4.13 5.89 -5.56
C ASP A 9 4.90 4.57 -5.63
N LYS A 10 4.22 3.48 -5.29
CA LYS A 10 4.78 2.13 -5.25
C LYS A 10 4.07 1.27 -6.29
N GLN A 11 4.81 0.80 -7.27
CA GLN A 11 4.33 -0.15 -8.27
C GLN A 11 4.88 -1.55 -7.96
N THR A 12 3.98 -2.50 -7.75
CA THR A 12 4.30 -3.92 -7.62
C THR A 12 4.00 -4.59 -8.96
N LEU A 13 5.05 -5.04 -9.64
CA LEU A 13 4.96 -5.70 -10.93
C LEU A 13 5.01 -7.21 -10.77
N GLY A 14 4.29 -7.93 -11.63
CA GLY A 14 4.40 -9.39 -11.74
C GLY A 14 3.99 -10.12 -10.46
N MET A 15 2.90 -9.68 -9.82
CA MET A 15 2.36 -10.39 -8.67
C MET A 15 1.86 -11.77 -9.09
N LEU A 16 2.27 -12.78 -8.32
CA LEU A 16 1.76 -14.14 -8.38
C LEU A 16 0.26 -14.11 -8.05
N TYR A 17 -0.56 -14.22 -9.08
CA TYR A 17 -2.00 -14.33 -8.96
C TYR A 17 -2.43 -15.75 -9.34
N ASN A 18 -3.24 -16.37 -8.50
CA ASN A 18 -3.78 -17.69 -8.79
C ASN A 18 -5.01 -17.53 -9.70
N GLN A 19 -4.81 -17.68 -11.00
CA GLN A 19 -5.87 -17.49 -11.98
C GLN A 19 -6.94 -18.57 -11.82
N PRO A 20 -8.23 -18.22 -11.65
CA PRO A 20 -9.29 -19.21 -11.66
C PRO A 20 -9.43 -19.80 -13.08
N VAL A 21 -9.26 -21.12 -13.22
CA VAL A 21 -9.47 -21.85 -14.48
C VAL A 21 -10.91 -22.33 -14.55
N PRO A 22 -11.58 -22.24 -15.70
CA PRO A 22 -12.92 -22.77 -15.85
C PRO A 22 -12.97 -24.27 -15.55
N GLY A 23 -13.92 -24.71 -14.73
CA GLY A 23 -14.02 -26.11 -14.26
C GLY A 23 -14.19 -27.16 -15.37
N PHE A 24 -14.65 -26.77 -16.56
CA PHE A 24 -14.74 -27.67 -17.72
C PHE A 24 -13.37 -28.02 -18.32
N ALA A 25 -12.31 -27.26 -18.01
CA ALA A 25 -10.97 -27.49 -18.53
C ALA A 25 -10.23 -28.64 -17.79
N GLY A 26 -10.78 -29.14 -16.67
CA GLY A 26 -10.18 -30.24 -15.90
C GLY A 26 -8.82 -29.92 -15.27
N ALA A 27 -8.38 -28.66 -15.30
CA ALA A 27 -7.09 -28.20 -14.81
C ALA A 27 -7.24 -27.36 -13.52
N ILE A 28 -6.30 -27.54 -12.61
CA ILE A 28 -6.16 -26.70 -11.41
C ILE A 28 -5.35 -25.47 -11.82
N GLY A 29 -5.85 -24.27 -11.51
CA GLY A 29 -5.14 -23.02 -11.83
C GLY A 29 -3.74 -22.98 -11.25
N GLY A 30 -2.79 -22.52 -12.08
CA GLY A 30 -1.42 -22.24 -11.68
C GLY A 30 -1.26 -20.78 -11.30
N ALA A 31 -0.30 -20.49 -10.42
CA ALA A 31 0.10 -19.13 -10.11
C ALA A 31 0.84 -18.54 -11.32
N ALA A 32 0.33 -17.43 -11.86
CA ALA A 32 0.96 -16.69 -12.94
C ALA A 32 1.29 -15.26 -12.48
N ASN A 33 2.37 -14.68 -13.00
CA ASN A 33 2.77 -13.30 -12.71
C ASN A 33 2.00 -12.33 -13.60
N ILE A 34 0.68 -12.26 -13.38
CA ILE A 34 -0.27 -11.52 -14.23
C ILE A 34 -0.83 -10.28 -13.54
N GLY A 35 -0.61 -10.08 -12.24
CA GLY A 35 -1.14 -8.93 -11.51
C GLY A 35 -0.14 -7.79 -11.39
N ASP A 36 -0.46 -6.61 -11.93
CA ASP A 36 0.25 -5.37 -11.60
C ASP A 36 -0.65 -4.50 -10.71
N VAL A 37 -0.12 -4.04 -9.57
CA VAL A 37 -0.82 -3.11 -8.66
C VAL A 37 0.04 -1.90 -8.39
N ARG A 38 -0.60 -0.73 -8.42
CA ARG A 38 -0.01 0.54 -8.02
C ARG A 38 -0.68 1.01 -6.73
N ASN A 39 0.13 1.35 -5.74
CA ASN A 39 -0.28 2.03 -4.52
C ASN A 39 0.32 3.43 -4.52
N THR A 40 -0.53 4.44 -4.61
CA THR A 40 -0.11 5.84 -4.49
C THR A 40 -0.74 6.47 -3.26
N GLY A 41 -0.07 7.40 -2.61
CA GLY A 41 -0.65 8.04 -1.45
C GLY A 41 0.22 9.07 -0.77
N TRP A 42 -0.33 9.62 0.29
CA TRP A 42 0.30 10.61 1.14
C TRP A 42 0.33 10.10 2.57
N GLU A 43 1.44 10.32 3.25
CA GLU A 43 1.62 10.08 4.67
C GLU A 43 2.00 11.40 5.33
N PHE A 44 1.42 11.68 6.48
CA PHE A 44 1.79 12.84 7.27
C PHE A 44 1.89 12.46 8.74
N MET A 45 2.85 13.09 9.40
CA MET A 45 3.10 12.93 10.82
C MET A 45 3.44 14.30 11.41
N LEU A 46 2.82 14.61 12.54
CA LEU A 46 3.11 15.79 13.33
C LEU A 46 3.40 15.36 14.77
N GLN A 47 4.56 15.74 15.27
CA GLN A 47 4.99 15.47 16.63
C GLN A 47 5.31 16.77 17.35
N TYR A 48 4.61 17.01 18.45
CA TYR A 48 4.89 18.07 19.39
C TYR A 48 5.43 17.47 20.70
N ARG A 49 6.51 18.04 21.21
CA ARG A 49 7.11 17.67 22.48
C ARG A 49 7.45 18.95 23.22
N GLN A 50 7.00 19.03 24.46
CA GLN A 50 7.24 20.16 25.35
C GLN A 50 7.72 19.63 26.70
N GLN A 51 8.67 20.33 27.29
CA GLN A 51 9.16 20.05 28.62
C GLN A 51 9.00 21.32 29.47
N LEU A 52 8.24 21.19 30.55
CA LEU A 52 8.15 22.13 31.66
C LEU A 52 9.00 21.55 32.80
N GLU A 53 9.50 22.38 33.72
CA GLU A 53 10.44 21.98 34.79
C GLU A 53 10.07 20.66 35.49
N ASN A 54 8.77 20.46 35.75
CA ASN A 54 8.27 19.32 36.53
C ASN A 54 7.52 18.31 35.68
N MET A 55 7.31 18.58 34.38
CA MET A 55 6.39 17.82 33.56
C MET A 55 6.79 17.85 32.09
N ALA A 56 6.99 16.68 31.49
CA ALA A 56 7.18 16.54 30.06
C ALA A 56 5.90 15.99 29.42
N PHE A 57 5.48 16.55 28.29
CA PHE A 57 4.39 16.01 27.50
C PHE A 57 4.73 15.96 26.02
N SER A 58 4.15 14.98 25.35
CA SER A 58 4.27 14.81 23.91
C SER A 58 2.92 14.47 23.31
N VAL A 59 2.58 15.15 22.22
CA VAL A 59 1.37 14.91 21.44
C VAL A 59 1.81 14.60 20.02
N GLY A 60 1.26 13.53 19.46
CA GLY A 60 1.53 13.10 18.10
C GLY A 60 0.24 12.87 17.34
N VAL A 61 0.22 13.24 16.06
CA VAL A 61 -0.85 12.95 15.11
C VAL A 61 -0.22 12.36 13.86
N ASN A 62 -0.74 11.24 13.38
CA ASN A 62 -0.36 10.63 12.12
C ASN A 62 -1.60 10.39 11.25
N GLY A 63 -1.43 10.46 9.94
CA GLY A 63 -2.48 10.11 8.99
C GLY A 63 -1.91 9.70 7.64
N THR A 64 -2.61 8.76 7.01
CA THR A 64 -2.20 8.16 5.74
C THR A 64 -3.41 8.08 4.82
N HIS A 65 -3.24 8.51 3.58
CA HIS A 65 -4.23 8.34 2.52
C HIS A 65 -3.63 7.50 1.40
N VAL A 66 -4.15 6.29 1.19
CA VAL A 66 -3.66 5.35 0.16
C VAL A 66 -4.73 5.13 -0.88
N ARG A 67 -4.33 5.21 -2.16
CA ARG A 67 -5.10 4.75 -3.32
C ARG A 67 -4.43 3.52 -3.90
N ASN A 68 -5.13 2.41 -3.84
CA ASN A 68 -4.75 1.16 -4.50
C ASN A 68 -5.43 1.09 -5.88
N THR A 69 -4.66 0.76 -6.91
CA THR A 69 -5.15 0.61 -8.28
C THR A 69 -4.58 -0.66 -8.87
N VAL A 70 -5.47 -1.52 -9.37
CA VAL A 70 -5.07 -2.67 -10.19
C VAL A 70 -4.76 -2.14 -11.60
N VAL A 71 -3.50 -2.24 -12.00
CA VAL A 71 -2.99 -1.72 -13.27
C VAL A 71 -3.18 -2.75 -14.38
N SER A 72 -2.96 -4.03 -14.06
CA SER A 72 -3.20 -5.14 -14.97
C SER A 72 -3.61 -6.38 -14.18
N LEU A 73 -4.63 -7.06 -14.67
CA LEU A 73 -4.88 -8.47 -14.41
C LEU A 73 -4.67 -9.10 -15.77
N GLY A 74 -3.58 -9.85 -15.94
CA GLY A 74 -3.20 -10.47 -17.20
C GLY A 74 -4.28 -11.40 -17.69
N ASN A 75 -5.25 -10.83 -18.39
CA ASN A 75 -6.10 -11.45 -19.38
C ASN A 75 -5.63 -10.86 -20.71
N GLY A 76 -4.51 -11.42 -21.17
CA GLY A 76 -4.05 -11.28 -22.54
C GLY A 76 -4.58 -12.38 -23.45
N GLU A 77 -5.07 -13.51 -22.90
CA GLU A 77 -5.87 -14.59 -23.51
C GLU A 77 -6.57 -15.40 -22.39
#